data_AF-A0A3M2BK77-F1
#
_entry.id   AF-A0A3M2BK77-F1
#
_cell.length_a   1.000
_cell.length_b   1.000
_cell.length_c   1.000
_cell.angle_alpha   90.00
_cell.angle_beta   90.00
_cell.angle_gamma   90.00
#
_symmetry.space_group_name_H-M   'P 1'
#
loop_
_entity.id
_entity.type
_entity.pdbx_description
1 polymer ?
#
loop_
_entity_poly.entity_id
_entity_poly.type
_entity_poly.pdbx_seq_one_letter_code
_entity_poly.pdbx_strand_id
1 'polypeptide(L)'
;MKRRDRSINVFNMSMLDVISGALGAFLIIMIVLMPYYRKEHIDYRAEIESLRAALAETESLAEALADATARAEAAERRAEAAEARASRAEASAAEARSRAAAAEARAAEAARKADNALKVDLVFALDVTSSMADELDELRGSVRMITAALKSSAGSLRIGFIAYRDEGDAFVTRRFALTDMSEGGIDRLQTFVDGLAAAGGGDAPEAVDQAVIEAIGLSWRGDARGILLVIGDAAAHPGDVERTFEAARRFRASGEDRRVSTLYVGSSTSSHADFFRRLAEAGGGDYQAVGGS
;
A
#
# COMPACT_ATOMS: atom_id res chain seq x y z
N MET A 1 57.97 -129.38 103.50
CA MET A 1 56.78 -128.48 103.54
C MET A 1 57.24 -127.02 103.57
N LYS A 2 56.42 -126.11 102.99
CA LYS A 2 56.51 -124.62 102.91
C LYS A 2 57.43 -124.04 101.82
N ARG A 3 57.09 -122.97 101.08
CA ARG A 3 55.83 -122.27 100.70
C ARG A 3 56.23 -121.33 99.54
N ARG A 4 55.36 -121.13 98.53
CA ARG A 4 55.53 -120.15 97.43
C ARG A 4 55.31 -118.72 97.94
N ASP A 5 55.99 -117.76 97.32
CA ASP A 5 55.69 -116.32 97.45
C ASP A 5 55.39 -115.70 96.08
N ARG A 6 54.43 -114.76 96.04
CA ARG A 6 53.95 -114.02 94.85
C ARG A 6 53.97 -112.53 95.18
N SER A 7 54.58 -111.71 94.33
CA SER A 7 54.44 -110.25 94.34
C SER A 7 53.60 -109.74 93.16
N ILE A 8 52.81 -108.69 93.41
CA ILE A 8 51.80 -108.08 92.54
C ILE A 8 52.35 -106.72 92.05
N ASN A 9 52.23 -106.41 90.75
CA ASN A 9 52.51 -105.09 90.16
C ASN A 9 51.20 -104.37 89.82
N VAL A 10 50.95 -103.21 90.44
CA VAL A 10 49.80 -102.33 90.22
C VAL A 10 50.29 -101.02 89.60
N PHE A 11 50.51 -100.96 88.28
CA PHE A 11 50.76 -99.69 87.54
C PHE A 11 50.69 -99.94 86.01
N ASN A 12 49.48 -100.02 85.42
CA ASN A 12 49.33 -99.89 83.94
C ASN A 12 47.91 -99.53 83.41
N MET A 13 46.92 -99.21 84.25
CA MET A 13 45.56 -98.89 83.75
C MET A 13 45.25 -97.39 83.62
N SER A 14 45.92 -96.51 84.37
CA SER A 14 45.50 -95.09 84.45
C SER A 14 46.05 -94.17 83.35
N MET A 15 47.07 -94.58 82.61
CA MET A 15 47.73 -93.71 81.60
C MET A 15 46.99 -93.73 80.24
N LEU A 16 46.34 -94.85 79.92
CA LEU A 16 45.60 -95.05 78.68
C LEU A 16 44.31 -94.21 78.63
N ASP A 17 43.63 -94.01 79.77
CA ASP A 17 42.41 -93.19 79.83
C ASP A 17 42.67 -91.70 79.59
N VAL A 18 43.81 -91.17 80.04
CA VAL A 18 44.15 -89.75 79.87
C VAL A 18 44.41 -89.41 78.41
N ILE A 19 45.09 -90.29 77.68
CA ILE A 19 45.40 -90.10 76.25
C ILE A 19 44.14 -90.24 75.40
N SER A 20 43.26 -91.20 75.73
CA SER A 20 41.97 -91.37 75.06
C SER A 20 41.05 -90.16 75.25
N GLY A 21 41.00 -89.61 76.48
CA GLY A 21 40.22 -88.41 76.78
C GLY A 21 40.70 -87.15 76.05
N ALA A 22 42.02 -86.96 75.93
CA ALA A 22 42.60 -85.82 75.22
C ALA A 22 42.30 -85.84 73.71
N LEU A 23 42.34 -87.02 73.09
CA LEU A 23 42.04 -87.17 71.66
C LEU A 23 40.54 -86.98 71.37
N GLY A 24 39.67 -87.47 72.28
CA GLY A 24 38.23 -87.25 72.21
C GLY A 24 37.85 -85.78 72.30
N ALA A 25 38.47 -85.02 73.21
CA ALA A 25 38.24 -83.58 73.34
C ALA A 25 38.63 -82.80 72.07
N PHE A 26 39.75 -83.15 71.43
CA PHE A 26 40.20 -82.53 70.19
C PHE A 26 39.22 -82.76 69.03
N LEU A 27 38.71 -83.98 68.88
CA LEU A 27 37.71 -84.33 67.87
C LEU A 27 36.40 -83.56 68.07
N ILE A 28 35.94 -83.42 69.33
CA ILE A 28 34.73 -82.65 69.64
C ILE A 28 34.94 -81.17 69.29
N ILE A 29 36.07 -80.57 69.64
CA ILE A 29 36.38 -79.18 69.31
C ILE A 29 36.40 -78.98 67.78
N MET A 30 36.99 -79.90 67.02
CA MET A 30 37.06 -79.80 65.56
C MET A 30 35.67 -79.89 64.91
N ILE A 31 34.79 -80.77 65.42
CA ILE A 31 33.41 -80.92 64.93
C ILE A 31 32.56 -79.70 65.29
N VAL A 32 32.74 -79.13 66.49
CA VAL A 32 32.02 -77.93 66.94
C VAL A 32 32.47 -76.68 66.17
N LEU A 33 33.74 -76.57 65.77
CA LEU A 33 34.25 -75.45 64.97
C LEU A 33 34.02 -75.61 63.46
N MET A 34 33.75 -76.81 62.94
CA MET A 34 33.48 -77.06 61.53
C MET A 34 32.34 -76.22 60.92
N PRO A 35 31.16 -76.05 61.57
CA PRO A 35 30.10 -75.20 61.04
C PRO A 35 30.47 -73.70 61.01
N TYR A 36 31.39 -73.26 61.87
CA TYR A 36 31.89 -71.88 61.89
C TYR A 36 32.95 -71.58 60.82
N TYR A 37 33.42 -72.61 60.11
CA TYR A 37 34.37 -72.49 58.99
C TYR A 37 33.69 -72.27 57.62
N ARG A 38 32.37 -72.03 57.59
CA ARG A 38 31.66 -71.65 56.37
C ARG A 38 32.07 -70.25 55.92
N LYS A 39 33.10 -70.17 55.08
CA LYS A 39 33.33 -69.01 54.21
C LYS A 39 32.24 -69.01 53.16
N GLU A 40 31.36 -68.02 53.18
CA GLU A 40 30.58 -67.66 52.00
C GLU A 40 31.57 -67.40 50.86
N HIS A 41 31.53 -68.25 49.83
CA HIS A 41 32.32 -68.07 48.63
C HIS A 41 31.68 -66.94 47.82
N ILE A 42 32.08 -65.70 48.09
CA ILE A 42 31.82 -64.56 47.21
C ILE A 42 32.55 -64.87 45.90
N ASP A 43 31.79 -65.02 44.81
CA ASP A 43 32.37 -65.19 43.47
C ASP A 43 32.81 -63.84 42.92
N TYR A 44 33.98 -63.41 43.37
CA TYR A 44 34.60 -62.15 42.97
C TYR A 44 34.73 -62.01 41.45
N ARG A 45 34.72 -63.10 40.67
CA ARG A 45 34.79 -63.01 39.21
C ARG A 45 33.49 -62.46 38.62
N ALA A 46 32.35 -63.00 39.05
CA ALA A 46 31.04 -62.56 38.57
C ALA A 46 30.74 -61.10 38.97
N GLU A 47 31.15 -60.69 40.17
CA GLU A 47 30.96 -59.33 40.66
C GLU A 47 31.90 -58.31 39.96
N ILE A 48 33.14 -58.70 39.65
CA ILE A 48 34.04 -57.88 38.82
C ILE A 48 33.49 -57.71 37.40
N GLU A 49 32.87 -58.75 36.82
CA GLU A 49 32.24 -58.65 35.49
C GLU A 49 31.02 -57.74 35.48
N SER A 50 30.14 -57.82 36.49
CA SER A 50 28.97 -56.93 36.58
C SER A 50 29.38 -55.47 36.79
N LEU A 51 30.40 -55.22 37.62
CA LEU A 51 30.96 -53.88 37.83
C LEU A 51 31.61 -53.31 36.56
N ARG A 52 32.31 -54.15 35.78
CA ARG A 52 32.86 -53.73 34.47
C ARG A 52 31.77 -53.40 33.47
N ALA A 53 30.68 -54.18 33.43
CA ALA A 53 29.55 -53.90 32.57
C ALA A 53 28.84 -52.58 32.96
N ALA A 54 28.62 -52.37 34.27
CA ALA A 54 28.07 -51.11 34.78
C ALA A 54 28.97 -49.91 34.48
N LEU A 55 30.30 -50.06 34.61
CA LEU A 55 31.25 -49.00 34.25
C LEU A 55 31.15 -48.64 32.77
N ALA A 56 31.15 -49.63 31.88
CA ALA A 56 31.00 -49.41 30.44
C ALA A 56 29.67 -48.72 30.07
N GLU A 57 28.57 -49.08 30.75
CA GLU A 57 27.27 -48.42 30.57
C GLU A 57 27.35 -46.95 31.01
N THR A 58 27.94 -46.66 32.17
CA THR A 58 28.11 -45.28 32.65
C THR A 58 29.01 -44.43 31.76
N GLU A 59 30.07 -45.01 31.19
CA GLU A 59 30.95 -44.34 30.23
C GLU A 59 30.18 -43.98 28.95
N SER A 60 29.36 -44.89 28.43
CA SER A 60 28.51 -44.63 27.25
C SER A 60 27.48 -43.53 27.50
N LEU A 61 26.89 -43.50 28.70
CA LEU A 61 25.94 -42.46 29.11
C LEU A 61 26.65 -41.10 29.27
N ALA A 62 27.87 -41.09 29.82
CA ALA A 62 28.67 -39.88 29.94
C ALA A 62 29.03 -39.29 28.57
N GLU A 63 29.39 -40.14 27.61
CA GLU A 63 29.67 -39.72 26.23
C GLU A 63 28.40 -39.19 25.54
N ALA A 64 27.26 -39.86 25.69
CA ALA A 64 25.98 -39.38 25.17
C ALA A 64 25.56 -38.03 25.77
N LEU A 65 25.84 -37.80 27.06
CA LEU A 65 25.57 -36.52 27.73
C LEU A 65 26.49 -35.41 27.21
N ALA A 66 27.77 -35.71 26.98
CA ALA A 66 28.71 -34.76 26.36
C ALA A 66 28.27 -34.36 24.94
N ASP A 67 27.79 -35.32 24.15
CA ASP A 67 27.29 -35.05 22.79
C ASP A 67 25.98 -34.26 22.80
N ALA A 68 25.08 -34.55 23.76
CA ALA A 68 23.83 -33.81 23.95
C ALA A 68 24.08 -32.37 24.39
N THR A 69 25.03 -32.12 25.30
CA THR A 69 25.41 -30.77 25.74
C THR A 69 26.04 -29.96 24.61
N ALA A 70 26.95 -30.55 23.83
CA ALA A 70 27.52 -29.89 22.64
C ALA A 70 26.45 -29.49 21.61
N ARG A 71 25.43 -30.34 21.41
CA ARG A 71 24.29 -30.02 20.53
C ARG A 71 23.41 -28.91 21.10
N ALA A 72 23.16 -28.90 22.41
CA ALA A 72 22.40 -27.85 23.09
C ALA A 72 23.08 -26.48 22.95
N GLU A 73 24.39 -26.40 23.24
CA GLU A 73 25.16 -25.16 23.06
C GLU A 73 25.17 -24.70 21.59
N ALA A 74 25.27 -25.63 20.63
CA ALA A 74 25.19 -25.29 19.22
C ALA A 74 23.79 -24.82 18.80
N ALA A 75 22.73 -25.30 19.45
CA ALA A 75 21.37 -24.82 19.24
C ALA A 75 21.17 -23.41 19.83
N GLU A 76 21.69 -23.15 21.03
CA GLU A 76 21.67 -21.82 21.66
C GLU A 76 22.39 -20.77 20.81
N ARG A 77 23.62 -21.06 20.36
CA ARG A 77 24.37 -20.16 19.44
C ARG A 77 23.61 -19.87 18.14
N ARG A 78 22.85 -20.85 17.62
CA ARG A 78 22.01 -20.66 16.42
C ARG A 78 20.78 -19.82 16.72
N ALA A 79 20.16 -19.98 17.90
CA ALA A 79 19.02 -19.18 18.33
C ALA A 79 19.42 -17.71 18.52
N GLU A 80 20.52 -17.44 19.22
CA GLU A 80 21.07 -16.08 19.38
C GLU A 80 21.40 -15.42 18.03
N ALA A 81 22.02 -16.18 17.10
CA ALA A 81 22.29 -15.68 15.76
C ALA A 81 21.01 -15.42 14.93
N ALA A 82 19.96 -16.21 15.14
CA ALA A 82 18.67 -16.02 14.50
C ALA A 82 17.96 -14.77 15.04
N GLU A 83 17.96 -14.55 16.36
CA GLU A 83 17.42 -13.35 17.00
C GLU A 83 18.16 -12.08 16.54
N ALA A 84 19.50 -12.12 16.47
CA ALA A 84 20.28 -11.00 15.97
C ALA A 84 19.97 -10.69 14.49
N ARG A 85 19.72 -11.72 13.66
CA ARG A 85 19.30 -11.53 12.26
C ARG A 85 17.89 -10.97 12.17
N ALA A 86 16.96 -11.44 12.99
CA ALA A 86 15.59 -10.94 13.05
C ALA A 86 15.57 -9.45 13.44
N SER A 87 16.31 -9.06 14.48
CA SER A 87 16.42 -7.66 14.91
C SER A 87 17.01 -6.76 13.83
N ARG A 88 18.06 -7.21 13.12
CA ARG A 88 18.63 -6.45 11.98
C ARG A 88 17.64 -6.34 10.82
N ALA A 89 16.89 -7.40 10.53
CA ALA A 89 15.87 -7.39 9.49
C ALA A 89 14.74 -6.41 9.84
N GLU A 90 14.27 -6.40 11.09
CA GLU A 90 13.27 -5.45 11.59
C GLU A 90 13.74 -4.00 11.49
N ALA A 91 14.99 -3.71 11.90
CA ALA A 91 15.58 -2.38 11.76
C ALA A 91 15.65 -1.94 10.29
N SER A 92 16.12 -2.82 9.40
CA SER A 92 16.19 -2.51 7.96
C SER A 92 14.80 -2.30 7.33
N ALA A 93 13.79 -3.05 7.78
CA ALA A 93 12.41 -2.90 7.35
C ALA A 93 11.80 -1.58 7.85
N ALA A 94 12.10 -1.16 9.08
CA ALA A 94 11.67 0.12 9.62
C ALA A 94 12.28 1.30 8.82
N GLU A 95 13.57 1.24 8.51
CA GLU A 95 14.25 2.24 7.67
C GLU A 95 13.69 2.27 6.25
N ALA A 96 13.40 1.12 5.65
CA ALA A 96 12.77 1.03 4.33
C ALA A 96 11.37 1.66 4.32
N ARG A 97 10.55 1.38 5.33
CA ARG A 97 9.21 1.99 5.50
C ARG A 97 9.31 3.51 5.67
N SER A 98 10.25 3.99 6.48
CA SER A 98 10.44 5.44 6.65
C SER A 98 10.88 6.13 5.35
N ARG A 99 11.76 5.51 4.57
CA ARG A 99 12.18 6.05 3.26
C ARG A 99 11.02 6.05 2.25
N ALA A 100 10.21 5.00 2.23
CA ALA A 100 9.02 4.92 1.37
C ALA A 100 8.02 6.03 1.71
N ALA A 101 7.69 6.21 2.99
CA ALA A 101 6.78 7.28 3.44
C ALA A 101 7.31 8.68 3.11
N ALA A 102 8.62 8.92 3.25
CA ALA A 102 9.22 10.20 2.86
C ALA A 102 9.20 10.43 1.34
N ALA A 103 9.35 9.38 0.53
CA ALA A 103 9.25 9.48 -0.93
C ALA A 103 7.81 9.77 -1.38
N GLU A 104 6.81 9.12 -0.79
CA GLU A 104 5.39 9.38 -1.03
C GLU A 104 5.02 10.82 -0.67
N ALA A 105 5.45 11.31 0.50
CA ALA A 105 5.20 12.69 0.91
C ALA A 105 5.80 13.72 -0.06
N ARG A 106 7.04 13.48 -0.53
CA ARG A 106 7.69 14.34 -1.54
C ARG A 106 6.96 14.29 -2.88
N ALA A 107 6.48 13.12 -3.29
CA ALA A 107 5.71 12.97 -4.53
C ALA A 107 4.37 13.72 -4.45
N ALA A 108 3.66 13.61 -3.32
CA ALA A 108 2.42 14.35 -3.07
C ALA A 108 2.64 15.88 -3.05
N GLU A 109 3.73 16.34 -2.42
CA GLU A 109 4.10 17.76 -2.42
C GLU A 109 4.46 18.26 -3.82
N ALA A 110 5.22 17.47 -4.59
CA ALA A 110 5.56 17.79 -5.97
C ALA A 110 4.33 17.86 -6.88
N ALA A 111 3.38 16.92 -6.74
CA ALA A 111 2.11 16.93 -7.46
C ALA A 111 1.29 18.19 -7.12
N ARG A 112 1.16 18.51 -5.83
CA ARG A 112 0.46 19.73 -5.38
C ARG A 112 1.13 21.00 -5.89
N LYS A 113 2.46 21.03 -5.97
CA LYS A 113 3.23 22.16 -6.51
C LYS A 113 3.07 22.27 -8.03
N ALA A 114 2.94 21.15 -8.74
CA ALA A 114 2.67 21.12 -10.17
C ALA A 114 1.25 21.65 -10.48
N ASP A 115 0.24 21.24 -9.70
CA ASP A 115 -1.14 21.76 -9.82
C ASP A 115 -1.18 23.27 -9.54
N ASN A 116 -0.48 23.73 -8.49
CA ASN A 116 -0.32 25.15 -8.17
C ASN A 116 0.56 25.93 -9.18
N ALA A 117 1.20 25.27 -10.13
CA ALA A 117 1.94 25.91 -11.22
C ALA A 117 1.11 25.98 -12.52
N LEU A 118 0.02 25.23 -12.62
CA LEU A 118 -0.82 25.20 -13.81
C LEU A 118 -1.53 26.56 -14.00
N LYS A 119 -1.24 27.22 -15.12
CA LYS A 119 -1.94 28.44 -15.54
C LYS A 119 -3.01 28.06 -16.57
N VAL A 120 -4.24 28.49 -16.34
CA VAL A 120 -5.38 28.20 -17.21
C VAL A 120 -6.07 29.50 -17.62
N ASP A 121 -6.25 29.67 -18.92
CA ASP A 121 -7.17 30.65 -19.51
C ASP A 121 -8.36 29.88 -20.06
N LEU A 122 -9.56 30.18 -19.57
CA LEU A 122 -10.82 29.59 -20.01
C LEU A 122 -11.72 30.69 -20.56
N VAL A 123 -12.28 30.49 -21.74
CA VAL A 123 -13.28 31.41 -22.31
C VAL A 123 -14.55 30.62 -22.58
N PHE A 124 -15.66 31.09 -22.03
CA PHE A 124 -16.98 30.59 -22.38
C PHE A 124 -17.51 31.39 -23.57
N ALA A 125 -17.94 30.72 -24.63
CA ALA A 125 -18.77 31.30 -25.66
C ALA A 125 -20.17 30.68 -25.51
N LEU A 126 -21.15 31.45 -25.03
CA LEU A 126 -22.48 30.96 -24.68
C LEU A 126 -23.55 31.62 -25.54
N ASP A 127 -24.42 30.81 -26.11
CA ASP A 127 -25.68 31.28 -26.68
C ASP A 127 -26.63 31.80 -25.59
N VAL A 128 -27.11 33.02 -25.76
CA VAL A 128 -28.06 33.69 -24.88
C VAL A 128 -29.35 34.11 -25.60
N THR A 129 -29.76 33.31 -26.59
CA THR A 129 -31.11 33.35 -27.17
C THR A 129 -32.17 32.88 -26.17
N SER A 130 -33.44 32.96 -26.58
CA SER A 130 -34.58 32.64 -25.71
C SER A 130 -34.71 31.14 -25.39
N SER A 131 -34.18 30.24 -26.22
CA SER A 131 -34.22 28.78 -25.95
C SER A 131 -33.23 28.36 -24.86
N MET A 132 -32.12 29.09 -24.73
CA MET A 132 -31.06 28.85 -23.75
C MET A 132 -31.30 29.56 -22.40
N ALA A 133 -32.54 29.98 -22.12
CA ALA A 133 -32.87 30.76 -20.93
C ALA A 133 -32.62 30.01 -19.62
N ASP A 134 -32.99 28.72 -19.57
CA ASP A 134 -32.82 27.87 -18.40
C ASP A 134 -31.32 27.63 -18.14
N GLU A 135 -30.55 27.40 -19.18
CA GLU A 135 -29.09 27.18 -19.12
C GLU A 135 -28.35 28.44 -18.67
N LEU A 136 -28.77 29.63 -19.13
CA LEU A 136 -28.22 30.90 -18.68
C LEU A 136 -28.52 31.14 -17.19
N ASP A 137 -29.72 30.80 -16.73
CA ASP A 137 -30.12 30.92 -15.33
C ASP A 137 -29.35 29.94 -14.42
N GLU A 138 -29.17 28.69 -14.86
CA GLU A 138 -28.34 27.69 -14.15
C GLU A 138 -26.89 28.16 -14.04
N LEU A 139 -26.33 28.66 -15.15
CA LEU A 139 -24.98 29.20 -15.17
C LEU A 139 -24.85 30.36 -14.17
N ARG A 140 -25.80 31.30 -14.17
CA ARG A 140 -25.82 32.46 -13.26
C ARG A 140 -25.76 32.02 -11.79
N GLY A 141 -26.49 30.97 -11.42
CA GLY A 141 -26.45 30.39 -10.07
C GLY A 141 -25.15 29.65 -9.74
N SER A 142 -24.46 29.12 -10.75
CA SER A 142 -23.32 28.20 -10.59
C SER A 142 -21.95 28.82 -10.84
N VAL A 143 -21.86 30.03 -11.41
CA VAL A 143 -20.58 30.71 -11.77
C VAL A 143 -19.56 30.65 -10.64
N ARG A 144 -19.96 30.98 -9.41
CA ARG A 144 -19.05 30.98 -8.25
C ARG A 144 -18.54 29.59 -7.89
N MET A 145 -19.41 28.57 -7.94
CA MET A 145 -19.03 27.19 -7.64
C MET A 145 -18.07 26.65 -8.71
N ILE A 146 -18.38 26.86 -10.00
CA ILE A 146 -17.53 26.45 -11.12
C ILE A 146 -16.16 27.13 -11.01
N THR A 147 -16.14 28.44 -10.74
CA THR A 147 -14.89 29.19 -10.60
C THR A 147 -14.05 28.70 -9.41
N ALA A 148 -14.70 28.40 -8.27
CA ALA A 148 -14.02 27.86 -7.10
C ALA A 148 -13.41 26.47 -7.38
N ALA A 149 -14.16 25.59 -8.05
CA ALA A 149 -13.67 24.27 -8.45
C ALA A 149 -12.46 24.39 -9.38
N LEU A 150 -12.52 25.24 -10.40
CA LEU A 150 -11.41 25.46 -11.33
C LEU A 150 -10.18 26.08 -10.66
N LYS A 151 -10.37 27.03 -9.72
CA LYS A 151 -9.26 27.60 -8.93
C LYS A 151 -8.58 26.57 -8.02
N SER A 152 -9.31 25.55 -7.56
CA SER A 152 -8.72 24.49 -6.73
C SER A 152 -7.74 23.60 -7.49
N SER A 153 -7.85 23.56 -8.82
CA SER A 153 -7.04 22.71 -9.71
C SER A 153 -6.04 23.50 -10.58
N ALA A 154 -5.96 24.83 -10.40
CA ALA A 154 -5.06 25.68 -11.17
C ALA A 154 -4.42 26.75 -10.28
N GLY A 155 -3.10 26.88 -10.36
CA GLY A 155 -2.34 27.95 -9.69
C GLY A 155 -2.73 29.36 -10.09
N SER A 156 -3.19 29.55 -11.34
CA SER A 156 -3.69 30.84 -11.82
C SER A 156 -4.74 30.66 -12.90
N LEU A 157 -5.95 31.10 -12.61
CA LEU A 157 -7.12 31.01 -13.49
C LEU A 157 -7.51 32.39 -14.01
N ARG A 158 -7.64 32.53 -15.33
CA ARG A 158 -8.35 33.64 -15.96
C ARG A 158 -9.59 33.12 -16.68
N ILE A 159 -10.70 33.81 -16.51
CA ILE A 159 -11.94 33.51 -17.23
C ILE A 159 -12.31 34.69 -18.12
N GLY A 160 -12.62 34.39 -19.38
CA GLY A 160 -13.30 35.29 -20.32
C GLY A 160 -14.69 34.74 -20.65
N PHE A 161 -15.53 35.61 -21.20
CA PHE A 161 -16.90 35.25 -21.57
C PHE A 161 -17.30 35.98 -22.85
N ILE A 162 -17.91 35.27 -23.79
CA ILE A 162 -18.54 35.81 -24.99
C ILE A 162 -19.98 35.33 -24.97
N ALA A 163 -20.92 36.23 -24.71
CA ALA A 163 -22.34 35.94 -24.90
C ALA A 163 -22.68 36.26 -26.35
N TYR A 164 -23.34 35.35 -27.07
CA TYR A 164 -23.71 35.57 -28.46
C TYR A 164 -25.20 35.29 -28.70
N ARG A 165 -25.72 35.88 -29.78
CA ARG A 165 -27.10 35.75 -30.25
C ARG A 165 -27.13 35.73 -31.78
N ASP A 166 -28.32 35.78 -32.35
CA ASP A 166 -28.54 35.84 -33.78
C ASP A 166 -28.30 37.26 -34.37
N GLU A 167 -28.11 37.33 -35.69
CA GLU A 167 -27.99 38.59 -36.41
C GLU A 167 -29.31 39.37 -36.37
N GLY A 168 -29.25 40.68 -36.10
CA GLY A 168 -30.43 41.54 -36.00
C GLY A 168 -31.01 41.66 -34.58
N ASP A 169 -30.49 40.88 -33.62
CA ASP A 169 -30.79 41.07 -32.20
C ASP A 169 -30.14 42.34 -31.62
N ALA A 170 -30.51 42.67 -30.37
CA ALA A 170 -30.00 43.83 -29.65
C ALA A 170 -28.46 43.90 -29.58
N PHE A 171 -27.79 42.76 -29.67
CA PHE A 171 -26.36 42.62 -29.91
C PHE A 171 -26.10 41.24 -30.53
N VAL A 172 -25.05 41.13 -31.34
CA VAL A 172 -24.60 39.83 -31.87
C VAL A 172 -23.64 39.17 -30.88
N THR A 173 -22.70 39.94 -30.33
CA THR A 173 -21.79 39.47 -29.27
C THR A 173 -21.63 40.49 -28.14
N ARG A 174 -21.40 39.98 -26.93
CA ARG A 174 -21.00 40.76 -25.74
C ARG A 174 -19.84 40.09 -25.06
N ARG A 175 -18.77 40.85 -24.84
CA ARG A 175 -17.52 40.33 -24.29
C ARG A 175 -17.27 40.73 -22.84
N PHE A 176 -16.77 39.76 -22.11
CA PHE A 176 -16.02 39.89 -20.86
C PHE A 176 -14.59 39.43 -21.13
N ALA A 177 -13.64 40.34 -21.02
CA ALA A 177 -12.23 40.04 -21.30
C ALA A 177 -11.67 39.00 -20.33
N LEU A 178 -10.67 38.23 -20.78
CA LEU A 178 -9.91 37.31 -19.93
C LEU A 178 -9.39 38.03 -18.68
N THR A 179 -10.00 37.70 -17.54
CA THR A 179 -9.81 38.38 -16.27
C THR A 179 -9.33 37.39 -15.22
N ASP A 180 -8.38 37.81 -14.38
CA ASP A 180 -7.92 37.01 -13.25
C ASP A 180 -9.04 36.76 -12.23
N MET A 181 -9.25 35.50 -11.86
CA MET A 181 -10.30 35.06 -10.94
C MET A 181 -9.93 35.27 -9.45
N SER A 182 -9.30 36.40 -9.13
CA SER A 182 -9.32 37.02 -7.80
C SER A 182 -10.77 37.31 -7.35
N GLU A 183 -11.01 37.56 -6.06
CA GLU A 183 -12.36 37.88 -5.54
C GLU A 183 -13.06 38.99 -6.36
N GLY A 184 -12.35 40.09 -6.64
CA GLY A 184 -12.90 41.17 -7.48
C GLY A 184 -13.09 40.78 -8.95
N GLY A 185 -12.37 39.79 -9.47
CA GLY A 185 -12.61 39.23 -10.81
C GLY A 185 -13.87 38.37 -10.86
N ILE A 186 -14.11 37.56 -9.82
CA ILE A 186 -15.31 36.74 -9.66
C ILE A 186 -16.54 37.65 -9.58
N ASP A 187 -16.48 38.72 -8.79
CA ASP A 187 -17.60 39.66 -8.67
C ASP A 187 -17.90 40.38 -10.00
N ARG A 188 -16.86 40.73 -10.77
CA ARG A 188 -17.04 41.31 -12.11
C ARG A 188 -17.65 40.31 -13.09
N LEU A 189 -17.23 39.04 -13.06
CA LEU A 189 -17.81 37.99 -13.89
C LEU A 189 -19.28 37.76 -13.52
N GLN A 190 -19.59 37.67 -12.23
CA GLN A 190 -20.97 37.53 -11.75
C GLN A 190 -21.83 38.69 -12.25
N THR A 191 -21.37 39.94 -12.06
CA THR A 191 -22.09 41.14 -12.51
C THR A 191 -22.32 41.12 -14.03
N PHE A 192 -21.34 40.64 -14.80
CA PHE A 192 -21.49 40.50 -16.24
C PHE A 192 -22.59 39.51 -16.60
N VAL A 193 -22.58 38.30 -16.00
CA VAL A 193 -23.59 37.25 -16.25
C VAL A 193 -24.98 37.65 -15.74
N ASP A 194 -25.07 38.34 -14.60
CA ASP A 194 -26.32 38.89 -14.06
C ASP A 194 -26.93 39.95 -15.00
N GLY A 195 -26.09 40.66 -15.77
CA GLY A 195 -26.51 41.64 -16.77
C GLY A 195 -26.93 41.04 -18.11
N LEU A 196 -26.80 39.73 -18.30
CA LEU A 196 -27.30 39.02 -19.48
C LEU A 196 -28.74 38.60 -19.25
N ALA A 197 -29.58 38.81 -20.26
CA ALA A 197 -30.93 38.28 -20.32
C ALA A 197 -31.01 37.36 -21.55
N ALA A 198 -31.71 36.24 -21.45
CA ALA A 198 -32.05 35.44 -22.62
C ALA A 198 -33.11 36.17 -23.43
N ALA A 199 -32.80 36.50 -24.68
CA ALA A 199 -33.75 37.18 -25.57
C ALA A 199 -33.27 37.10 -27.02
N GLY A 200 -34.22 37.22 -27.95
CA GLY A 200 -33.92 37.16 -29.36
C GLY A 200 -33.90 35.73 -29.90
N GLY A 201 -33.24 35.56 -31.05
CA GLY A 201 -33.37 34.41 -31.93
C GLY A 201 -34.58 34.53 -32.88
N GLY A 202 -34.89 33.45 -33.60
CA GLY A 202 -36.11 33.37 -34.42
C GLY A 202 -35.90 32.66 -35.74
N ASP A 203 -34.73 32.80 -36.35
CA ASP A 203 -34.33 32.05 -37.53
C ASP A 203 -33.16 31.13 -37.13
N ALA A 204 -33.28 29.82 -37.38
CA ALA A 204 -32.09 28.97 -37.41
C ALA A 204 -31.35 29.37 -38.68
N PRO A 205 -30.10 29.86 -38.62
CA PRO A 205 -28.97 29.52 -37.71
C PRO A 205 -28.43 30.68 -36.83
N GLU A 206 -27.43 30.45 -35.95
CA GLU A 206 -26.88 31.47 -35.02
C GLU A 206 -25.48 32.02 -35.40
N ALA A 207 -25.03 33.11 -34.75
CA ALA A 207 -23.73 33.75 -34.95
C ALA A 207 -22.56 33.11 -34.17
N VAL A 208 -22.50 31.78 -34.15
CA VAL A 208 -21.43 31.00 -33.48
C VAL A 208 -20.04 31.35 -34.04
N ASP A 209 -19.95 31.66 -35.34
CA ASP A 209 -18.70 32.05 -36.00
C ASP A 209 -18.14 33.34 -35.39
N GLN A 210 -18.98 34.33 -35.16
CA GLN A 210 -18.59 35.62 -34.57
C GLN A 210 -18.12 35.43 -33.13
N ALA A 211 -18.82 34.59 -32.36
CA ALA A 211 -18.44 34.27 -31.00
C ALA A 211 -17.06 33.60 -30.92
N VAL A 212 -16.81 32.60 -31.78
CA VAL A 212 -15.52 31.91 -31.85
C VAL A 212 -14.42 32.88 -32.29
N ILE A 213 -14.64 33.68 -33.35
CA ILE A 213 -13.66 34.65 -33.85
C ILE A 213 -13.30 35.70 -32.80
N GLU A 214 -14.29 36.22 -32.07
CA GLU A 214 -14.05 37.18 -31.01
C GLU A 214 -13.31 36.55 -29.82
N ALA A 215 -13.70 35.33 -29.41
CA ALA A 215 -13.05 34.61 -28.33
C ALA A 215 -11.56 34.35 -28.61
N ILE A 216 -11.22 33.92 -29.83
CA ILE A 216 -9.82 33.64 -30.19
C ILE A 216 -8.99 34.94 -30.29
N GLY A 217 -9.63 36.09 -30.50
CA GLY A 217 -9.01 37.42 -30.53
C GLY A 217 -8.70 38.00 -29.15
N LEU A 218 -9.11 37.34 -28.06
CA LEU A 218 -8.79 37.78 -26.70
C LEU A 218 -7.29 37.69 -26.40
N SER A 219 -6.84 38.38 -25.35
CA SER A 219 -5.43 38.39 -24.94
C SER A 219 -5.05 37.14 -24.13
N TRP A 220 -4.96 36.00 -24.81
CA TRP A 220 -4.57 34.73 -24.22
C TRP A 220 -3.09 34.72 -23.78
N ARG A 221 -2.81 34.13 -22.61
CA ARG A 221 -1.44 33.93 -22.12
C ARG A 221 -0.75 32.81 -22.90
N GLY A 222 0.51 33.04 -23.32
CA GLY A 222 1.30 32.03 -24.05
C GLY A 222 1.80 30.87 -23.18
N ASP A 223 1.87 31.08 -21.86
CA ASP A 223 2.34 30.11 -20.87
C ASP A 223 1.18 29.43 -20.09
N ALA A 224 -0.05 29.58 -20.56
CA ALA A 224 -1.24 28.99 -19.97
C ALA A 224 -1.91 28.03 -20.95
N ARG A 225 -2.51 26.96 -20.39
CA ARG A 225 -3.48 26.14 -21.13
C ARG A 225 -4.66 27.04 -21.53
N GLY A 226 -5.00 27.05 -22.81
CA GLY A 226 -6.11 27.85 -23.35
C GLY A 226 -7.27 26.99 -23.78
N ILE A 227 -8.41 27.18 -23.14
CA ILE A 227 -9.63 26.44 -23.45
C ILE A 227 -10.70 27.44 -23.87
N LEU A 228 -11.21 27.27 -25.09
CA LEU A 228 -12.46 27.90 -25.53
C LEU A 228 -13.57 26.86 -25.42
N LEU A 229 -14.56 27.11 -24.59
CA LEU A 229 -15.74 26.26 -24.44
C LEU A 229 -16.93 26.94 -25.11
N VAL A 230 -17.41 26.38 -26.22
CA VAL A 230 -18.58 26.87 -26.96
C VAL A 230 -19.82 26.11 -26.50
N ILE A 231 -20.88 26.83 -26.12
CA ILE A 231 -22.12 26.28 -25.54
C ILE A 231 -23.31 26.83 -26.30
N GLY A 232 -24.17 25.97 -26.84
CA GLY A 232 -25.37 26.37 -27.56
C GLY A 232 -26.19 25.18 -28.06
N ASP A 233 -27.38 25.45 -28.60
CA ASP A 233 -28.35 24.48 -29.11
C ASP A 233 -28.52 24.52 -30.64
N ALA A 234 -27.99 25.54 -31.32
CA ALA A 234 -28.03 25.69 -32.78
C ALA A 234 -26.64 25.86 -33.42
N ALA A 235 -26.53 25.45 -34.69
CA ALA A 235 -25.30 25.55 -35.46
C ALA A 235 -25.09 26.96 -36.02
N ALA A 236 -23.85 27.24 -36.43
CA ALA A 236 -23.54 28.43 -37.22
C ALA A 236 -24.32 28.48 -38.54
N HIS A 237 -24.42 29.68 -39.11
CA HIS A 237 -24.98 29.88 -40.43
C HIS A 237 -24.29 29.03 -41.51
N PRO A 238 -25.03 28.41 -42.46
CA PRO A 238 -24.43 27.57 -43.51
C PRO A 238 -23.29 28.24 -44.28
N GLY A 239 -23.33 29.58 -44.43
CA GLY A 239 -22.26 30.36 -45.04
C GLY A 239 -20.99 30.51 -44.19
N ASP A 240 -21.12 30.32 -42.87
CA ASP A 240 -20.09 30.62 -41.86
C ASP A 240 -19.56 29.37 -41.14
N VAL A 241 -20.12 28.19 -41.41
CA VAL A 241 -19.66 26.91 -40.83
C VAL A 241 -18.16 26.70 -41.05
N GLU A 242 -17.68 26.81 -42.29
CA GLU A 242 -16.26 26.56 -42.58
C GLU A 242 -15.35 27.63 -41.96
N ARG A 243 -15.82 28.88 -41.93
CA ARG A 243 -15.12 29.98 -41.27
C ARG A 243 -14.96 29.72 -39.77
N THR A 244 -15.99 29.18 -39.13
CA THR A 244 -15.96 28.78 -37.71
C THR A 244 -14.91 27.68 -37.47
N PHE A 245 -14.91 26.65 -38.30
CA PHE A 245 -13.92 25.55 -38.18
C PHE A 245 -12.49 26.03 -38.45
N GLU A 246 -12.30 26.95 -39.39
CA GLU A 246 -10.99 27.53 -39.64
C GLU A 246 -10.51 28.36 -38.43
N ALA A 247 -11.39 29.15 -37.83
CA ALA A 247 -11.09 29.89 -36.61
C ALA A 247 -10.66 28.95 -35.46
N ALA A 248 -11.37 27.84 -35.27
CA ALA A 248 -11.01 26.82 -34.26
C ALA A 248 -9.64 26.18 -34.54
N ARG A 249 -9.35 25.82 -35.80
CA ARG A 249 -8.03 25.28 -36.20
C ARG A 249 -6.91 26.30 -35.98
N ARG A 250 -7.14 27.57 -36.31
CA ARG A 250 -6.18 28.66 -36.08
C ARG A 250 -5.90 28.85 -34.60
N PHE A 251 -6.93 28.80 -33.76
CA PHE A 251 -6.75 28.88 -32.32
C PHE A 251 -5.93 27.73 -31.77
N ARG A 252 -6.25 26.49 -32.16
CA ARG A 252 -5.46 25.30 -31.82
C ARG A 252 -3.99 25.46 -32.24
N ALA A 253 -3.72 26.00 -33.42
CA ALA A 253 -2.36 26.21 -33.93
C ALA A 253 -1.62 27.39 -33.27
N SER A 254 -2.32 28.25 -32.53
CA SER A 254 -1.74 29.47 -31.92
C SER A 254 -0.92 29.22 -30.65
N GLY A 255 -0.97 28.01 -30.07
CA GLY A 255 -0.20 27.63 -28.89
C GLY A 255 -0.23 26.13 -28.62
N GLU A 256 0.70 25.63 -27.81
CA GLU A 256 0.91 24.19 -27.63
C GLU A 256 -0.25 23.46 -26.92
N ASP A 257 -1.01 24.14 -26.06
CA ASP A 257 -2.14 23.57 -25.32
C ASP A 257 -3.40 24.43 -25.46
N ARG A 258 -3.75 24.74 -26.71
CA ARG A 258 -4.97 25.45 -27.12
C ARG A 258 -6.02 24.46 -27.61
N ARG A 259 -7.24 24.55 -27.10
CA ARG A 259 -8.35 23.67 -27.49
C ARG A 259 -9.66 24.45 -27.61
N VAL A 260 -10.48 24.06 -28.59
CA VAL A 260 -11.89 24.43 -28.64
C VAL A 260 -12.71 23.19 -28.31
N SER A 261 -13.41 23.23 -27.17
CA SER A 261 -14.36 22.20 -26.75
C SER A 261 -15.78 22.73 -26.92
N THR A 262 -16.74 21.81 -27.06
CA THR A 262 -18.13 22.17 -27.29
C THR A 262 -19.07 21.44 -26.33
N LEU A 263 -20.09 22.16 -25.88
CA LEU A 263 -21.20 21.66 -25.09
C LEU A 263 -22.49 21.95 -25.84
N TYR A 264 -23.02 20.94 -26.51
CA TYR A 264 -24.27 21.06 -27.25
C TYR A 264 -25.47 20.83 -26.32
N VAL A 265 -26.47 21.70 -26.38
CA VAL A 265 -27.70 21.57 -25.60
C VAL A 265 -28.83 21.09 -26.52
N GLY A 266 -29.43 19.94 -26.22
CA GLY A 266 -30.50 19.34 -27.02
C GLY A 266 -30.22 17.92 -27.51
N SER A 267 -30.99 17.45 -28.49
CA SER A 267 -30.93 16.06 -28.95
C SER A 267 -29.68 15.75 -29.78
N SER A 268 -28.92 14.74 -29.36
CA SER A 268 -27.61 14.37 -29.94
C SER A 268 -27.64 13.85 -31.39
N THR A 269 -28.83 13.64 -31.95
CA THR A 269 -29.04 13.15 -33.32
C THR A 269 -29.36 14.25 -34.33
N SER A 270 -29.31 15.52 -33.93
CA SER A 270 -29.57 16.65 -34.82
C SER A 270 -28.35 17.00 -35.70
N SER A 271 -28.60 17.65 -36.84
CA SER A 271 -27.52 18.26 -37.65
C SER A 271 -26.74 19.33 -36.89
N HIS A 272 -27.33 19.94 -35.86
CA HIS A 272 -26.66 20.91 -34.99
C HIS A 272 -25.64 20.22 -34.08
N ALA A 273 -25.99 19.06 -33.51
CA ALA A 273 -25.07 18.24 -32.73
C ALA A 273 -23.83 17.83 -33.55
N ASP A 274 -24.02 17.46 -34.81
CA ASP A 274 -22.92 17.14 -35.73
C ASP A 274 -22.00 18.34 -35.99
N PHE A 275 -22.57 19.55 -36.08
CA PHE A 275 -21.78 20.79 -36.19
C PHE A 275 -20.88 21.01 -34.96
N PHE A 276 -21.44 20.94 -33.74
CA PHE A 276 -20.65 21.13 -32.51
C PHE A 276 -19.58 20.06 -32.33
N ARG A 277 -19.86 18.81 -32.74
CA ARG A 277 -18.86 17.73 -32.71
C ARG A 277 -17.69 18.04 -33.65
N ARG A 278 -17.98 18.42 -34.89
CA ARG A 278 -16.96 18.80 -35.88
C ARG A 278 -16.18 20.05 -35.47
N LEU A 279 -16.83 20.99 -34.77
CA LEU A 279 -16.16 22.17 -34.22
C LEU A 279 -15.13 21.78 -33.15
N ALA A 280 -15.49 20.90 -32.22
CA ALA A 280 -14.54 20.39 -31.22
C ALA A 280 -13.38 19.63 -31.86
N GLU A 281 -13.67 18.77 -32.85
CA GLU A 281 -12.64 18.06 -33.61
C GLU A 281 -11.67 19.02 -34.32
N ALA A 282 -12.19 20.06 -34.97
CA ALA A 282 -11.39 21.09 -35.62
C ALA A 282 -10.49 21.83 -34.62
N GLY A 283 -11.01 22.10 -33.42
CA GLY A 283 -10.28 22.73 -32.32
C GLY A 283 -9.40 21.80 -31.49
N GLY A 284 -9.41 20.49 -31.74
CA GLY A 284 -8.68 19.50 -30.94
C GLY A 284 -9.15 19.41 -29.48
N GLY A 285 -10.40 19.77 -29.21
CA GLY A 285 -11.02 19.66 -27.89
C GLY A 285 -12.06 18.54 -27.83
N ASP A 286 -12.86 18.57 -26.77
CA ASP A 286 -13.85 17.54 -26.46
C ASP A 286 -15.27 18.02 -26.80
N TYR A 287 -16.12 17.09 -27.23
CA TYR A 287 -17.54 17.31 -27.45
C TYR A 287 -18.36 16.66 -26.33
N GLN A 288 -19.32 17.40 -25.80
CA GLN A 288 -20.32 16.91 -24.85
C GLN A 288 -21.72 17.35 -25.29
N ALA A 289 -22.73 16.56 -24.97
CA ALA A 289 -24.13 16.89 -25.21
C ALA A 289 -24.93 16.81 -23.92
N VAL A 290 -25.78 17.79 -23.67
CA VAL A 290 -26.66 17.88 -22.50
C VAL A 290 -28.09 18.04 -22.99
N GLY A 291 -28.90 16.99 -22.87
CA GLY A 291 -30.24 16.93 -23.43
C GLY A 291 -30.68 15.48 -23.62
N GLY A 292 -31.87 15.15 -23.13
CA GLY A 292 -32.36 13.78 -22.95
C GLY A 292 -32.41 12.91 -24.21
N SER A 293 -32.19 11.61 -23.99
CA SER A 293 -32.51 10.48 -24.87
C SER A 293 -33.90 10.58 -25.50
#